data_AF-A0A3D1RSS7-F1
#
_entry.id   AF-A0A3D1RSS7-F1
#
_cell.length_a   1.000
_cell.length_b   1.000
_cell.length_c   1.000
_cell.angle_alpha   90.00
_cell.angle_beta   90.00
_cell.angle_gamma   90.00
#
_symmetry.space_group_name_H-M   'P 1'
#
loop_
_entity.id
_entity.type
_entity.pdbx_description
1 polymer ?
#
loop_
_entity_poly.entity_id
_entity_poly.type
_entity_poly.pdbx_seq_one_letter_code
_entity_poly.pdbx_strand_id
1 'polypeptide(L)' 'MSDKKRQDTPIVCKALWKIFGANPTKILNEVDPTWSRTEVQEKTGHVIAVKDVSFQVERGETFVVMGLSGSGKST' A
#
# COMPACT_ATOMS: atom_id res chain seq x y z
N MET A 1 -8.81 -25.32 25.06
CA MET A 1 -7.85 -24.38 24.44
C MET A 1 -8.14 -24.40 22.95
N SER A 2 -9.14 -23.64 22.52
CA SER A 2 -9.05 -22.26 21.98
C SER A 2 -8.59 -22.27 20.51
N ASP A 3 -9.54 -22.34 19.59
CA ASP A 3 -9.35 -22.00 18.17
C ASP A 3 -10.73 -21.76 17.50
N LYS A 4 -11.43 -20.71 17.94
CA LYS A 4 -12.66 -20.24 17.30
C LYS A 4 -12.64 -18.71 17.16
N LYS A 5 -11.65 -18.19 16.44
CA LYS A 5 -11.56 -16.78 16.00
C LYS A 5 -10.83 -16.66 14.66
N ARG A 6 -11.25 -17.41 13.64
CA ARG A 6 -10.67 -17.32 12.27
C ARG A 6 -11.71 -17.17 11.16
N GLN A 7 -12.91 -16.69 11.46
CA GLN A 7 -14.00 -16.71 10.47
C GLN A 7 -14.61 -15.37 10.09
N ASP A 8 -14.16 -14.23 10.64
CA ASP A 8 -14.82 -12.95 10.35
C ASP A 8 -13.87 -11.73 10.24
N THR A 9 -12.67 -11.89 9.66
CA THR A 9 -11.88 -10.73 9.21
C THR A 9 -12.26 -10.40 7.76
N PRO A 10 -13.18 -9.45 7.49
CA PRO A 10 -13.75 -9.22 6.16
C PRO A 10 -12.77 -8.61 5.16
N ILE A 11 -11.77 -7.83 5.60
CA ILE A 11 -10.80 -7.18 4.71
C ILE A 11 -9.39 -7.37 5.27
N VAL A 12 -8.49 -7.93 4.45
CA VAL A 12 -7.08 -8.13 4.77
C VAL A 12 -6.23 -7.59 3.62
N CYS A 13 -5.39 -6.60 3.91
CA CYS A 13 -4.40 -6.04 3.01
C CYS A 13 -3.00 -6.37 3.53
N LYS A 14 -2.14 -6.93 2.68
CA LYS A 14 -0.78 -7.35 3.05
C LYS A 14 0.22 -6.84 2.03
N ALA A 15 1.22 -6.11 2.52
CA ALA A 15 2.35 -5.60 1.75
C ALA A 15 1.93 -5.02 0.39
N LEU A 16 0.87 -4.20 0.36
CA LEU A 16 0.33 -3.65 -0.88
C LEU A 16 1.21 -2.51 -1.38
N TRP A 17 1.54 -2.59 -2.67
CA TRP A 17 2.23 -1.54 -3.42
C TRP A 17 1.37 -1.05 -4.58
N LYS A 18 1.40 0.26 -4.82
CA LYS A 18 0.81 0.88 -5.99
C LYS A 18 1.76 1.91 -6.58
N ILE A 19 2.09 1.71 -7.85
CA ILE A 19 2.98 2.57 -8.62
C ILE A 19 2.23 3.05 -9.87
N PHE A 20 2.36 4.35 -10.18
CA PHE A 20 1.89 4.95 -11.42
C PHE A 20 3.07 5.35 -12.29
N GLY A 21 2.92 5.24 -13.61
CA GLY A 21 3.95 5.52 -14.60
C GLY A 21 3.80 4.61 -15.82
N ALA A 22 4.67 4.80 -16.82
CA ALA A 22 4.69 3.95 -18.00
C ALA A 22 5.32 2.58 -17.67
N ASN A 23 4.65 1.48 -17.99
CA ASN A 23 5.12 0.12 -17.69
C ASN A 23 5.43 -0.12 -16.19
N PRO A 24 4.47 0.14 -15.27
CA PRO A 24 4.73 0.20 -13.83
C PRO A 24 5.20 -1.13 -13.23
N THR A 25 4.83 -2.26 -13.84
CA THR A 25 5.24 -3.60 -13.38
C THR A 25 6.74 -3.82 -13.48
N LYS A 26 7.42 -3.19 -14.45
CA LYS A 26 8.86 -3.30 -14.63
C LYS A 26 9.61 -2.70 -13.43
N ILE A 27 9.12 -1.56 -12.96
CA ILE A 27 9.76 -0.78 -11.91
C ILE A 27 9.67 -1.44 -10.53
N LEU A 28 8.68 -2.30 -10.28
CA LEU A 28 8.57 -3.03 -9.01
C LEU A 28 9.81 -3.87 -8.67
N ASN A 29 10.53 -4.36 -9.69
CA ASN A 29 11.75 -5.16 -9.49
C ASN A 29 13.04 -4.33 -9.58
N GLU A 30 12.96 -3.11 -10.10
CA GLU A 30 14.12 -2.24 -10.36
C GLU A 30 14.27 -1.13 -9.31
N VAL A 31 13.21 -0.84 -8.56
CA VAL A 31 13.24 0.16 -7.49
C VAL A 31 14.01 -0.40 -6.30
N ASP A 32 15.04 0.34 -5.91
CA ASP A 32 15.73 0.12 -4.64
C ASP A 32 14.75 0.41 -3.48
N PRO A 33 14.53 -0.54 -2.56
CA PRO A 33 13.60 -0.36 -1.44
C PRO A 33 14.01 0.79 -0.49
N THR A 34 15.28 1.21 -0.50
CA THR A 34 15.79 2.32 0.30
C THR A 34 15.43 3.69 -0.26
N TRP A 35 15.09 3.79 -1.55
CA TRP A 35 14.72 5.07 -2.16
C TRP A 35 13.44 5.64 -1.55
N SER A 36 13.47 6.95 -1.35
CA SER A 36 12.30 7.77 -1.04
C SER A 36 11.36 7.86 -2.25
N ARG A 37 10.10 8.24 -1.99
CA ARG A 37 9.12 8.47 -3.08
C ARG A 37 9.63 9.50 -4.10
N THR A 38 10.30 10.54 -3.62
CA THR A 38 10.87 11.60 -4.46
C THR A 38 11.98 11.06 -5.36
N GLU A 39 12.91 10.29 -4.80
CA GLU A 39 14.01 9.70 -5.60
C GLU A 39 13.48 8.74 -6.66
N VAL A 40 12.44 7.95 -6.35
CA VAL A 40 11.81 7.07 -7.35
C VAL A 40 11.20 7.91 -8.47
N GLN A 41 10.51 9.00 -8.14
CA GLN A 41 9.94 9.91 -9.14
C GLN A 41 11.03 10.55 -10.00
N GLU A 42 12.09 11.08 -9.40
CA GLU A 42 13.17 11.77 -10.12
C GLU A 42 13.99 10.82 -11.01
N LYS A 43 14.30 9.61 -10.51
CA LYS A 43 15.15 8.65 -11.23
C LYS A 43 14.39 7.84 -12.29
N THR A 44 13.11 7.55 -12.05
CA THR A 44 12.35 6.62 -12.90
C THR A 44 11.17 7.29 -13.59
N GLY A 45 10.76 8.49 -13.18
CA GLY A 45 9.51 9.12 -13.63
C GLY A 45 8.24 8.51 -13.05
N HIS A 46 8.34 7.55 -12.12
CA HIS A 46 7.20 6.84 -11.53
C HIS A 46 6.83 7.37 -10.15
N VAL A 47 5.52 7.44 -9.89
CA VAL A 47 4.97 7.83 -8.58
C VAL A 47 4.64 6.59 -7.77
N ILE A 48 5.24 6.44 -6.59
CA ILE A 48 4.77 5.45 -5.60
C ILE A 48 3.62 6.06 -4.79
N ALA A 49 2.39 5.64 -5.08
CA ALA A 49 1.20 6.08 -4.36
C ALA A 49 1.07 5.37 -3.00
N VAL A 50 1.33 4.06 -2.98
CA VAL A 50 1.26 3.23 -1.76
C VAL A 50 2.51 2.36 -1.72
N LYS A 51 3.21 2.34 -0.56
CA LYS A 51 4.45 1.58 -0.33
C LYS A 51 4.24 0.70 0.89
N ASP A 52 4.27 -0.61 0.69
CA ASP A 52 4.24 -1.63 1.75
C ASP A 52 3.16 -1.41 2.82
N VAL A 53 1.90 -1.28 2.38
CA VAL A 53 0.78 -1.09 3.30
C VAL A 53 0.16 -2.42 3.70
N SER A 54 0.03 -2.63 5.01
CA SER A 54 -0.63 -3.79 5.60
C SER A 54 -1.64 -3.36 6.66
N PHE A 55 -2.88 -3.81 6.54
CA PHE A 55 -3.93 -3.57 7.54
C PHE A 55 -5.00 -4.66 7.46
N GLN A 56 -5.80 -4.74 8.52
CA GLN A 56 -6.95 -5.63 8.62
C GLN A 56 -8.12 -4.80 9.14
N VAL A 57 -9.32 -5.06 8.62
CA VAL A 57 -10.56 -4.45 9.11
C VAL A 57 -11.49 -5.58 9.51
N GLU A 58 -11.98 -5.54 10.74
CA GLU A 58 -12.87 -6.52 11.33
C GLU A 58 -14.35 -6.22 11.01
N ARG A 59 -15.25 -7.21 11.15
CA ARG A 59 -16.68 -6.96 10.96
C ARG A 59 -17.20 -5.93 11.96
N GLY A 60 -17.94 -4.94 11.46
CA GLY A 60 -18.50 -3.87 12.28
C GLY A 60 -17.50 -2.76 12.65
N GLU A 61 -16.26 -2.85 12.19
CA GLU A 61 -15.25 -1.82 12.40
C GLU A 61 -15.43 -0.67 11.39
N THR A 62 -15.41 0.57 11.90
CA THR A 62 -15.26 1.76 11.06
C THR A 62 -13.77 2.09 10.97
N PHE A 63 -13.17 1.83 9.81
CA PHE A 63 -11.76 2.11 9.53
C PHE A 63 -11.62 3.43 8.75
N VAL A 64 -10.84 4.38 9.27
CA VAL A 64 -10.67 5.71 8.66
C VAL A 64 -9.25 5.91 8.15
N VAL A 65 -9.11 6.30 6.89
CA VAL A 65 -7.82 6.65 6.27
C VAL A 65 -7.68 8.17 6.22
N MET A 66 -6.70 8.73 6.93
CA MET A 66 -6.40 10.17 6.97
C MET A 66 -4.97 10.47 6.51
N GLY A 67 -4.69 11.73 6.20
CA GLY A 67 -3.39 12.18 5.73
C GLY A 67 -3.46 13.37 4.77
N LEU A 68 -2.32 14.02 4.58
CA LEU A 68 -2.16 15.21 3.73
C LEU A 68 -2.54 14.94 2.27
N SER A 69 -2.78 16.01 1.50
CA SER A 69 -3.01 15.89 0.06
C SER A 69 -1.84 15.16 -0.62
N GLY A 70 -2.14 14.25 -1.56
CA GLY A 70 -1.13 13.44 -2.25
C GLY A 70 -0.58 12.24 -1.48
N SER A 71 -1.04 11.94 -0.26
CA SER A 71 -0.50 10.82 0.54
C SER A 71 -0.97 9.40 0.11
N GLY A 72 -1.79 9.28 -0.93
CA GLY A 72 -2.25 7.99 -1.46
C GLY A 72 -3.54 7.41 -0.84
N LYS A 73 -4.30 8.19 -0.07
CA LYS A 73 -5.50 7.70 0.68
C LYS A 73 -6.62 7.14 -0.20
N SER A 74 -6.86 7.77 -1.34
CA SER A 74 -7.99 7.46 -2.26
C SER A 74 -7.56 6.56 -3.42
N THR A 75 -6.32 6.07 -3.39
CA THR A 75 -5.71 5.21 -4.41
C THR A 75 -5.77 3.76 -3.95
#